data_AF-A0AAE4C2E5-F1
#
_entry.id   AF-A0AAE4C2E5-F1
#
_cell.length_a   1.000
_cell.length_b   1.000
_cell.length_c   1.000
_cell.angle_alpha   90.00
_cell.angle_beta   90.00
_cell.angle_gamma   90.00
#
_symmetry.space_group_name_H-M   'P 1'
#
loop_
_entity.id
_entity.type
_entity.pdbx_description
1 polymer ?
#
loop_
_entity_poly.entity_id
_entity_poly.type
_entity_poly.pdbx_seq_one_letter_code
_entity_poly.pdbx_strand_id
1 'polypeptide(L)'
;MEEIIAKFNDNFNSQTFRVTYKSRDFQVKILKKEVRREVTEIEILLDGIIQKLVKNNNKWTFGHGQDPEFANDIWRAISLRYKF
;
A
#
# COMPACT_ATOMS: atom_id res chain seq x y z
N MET A 1 16.94 6.95 21.63
CA MET A 1 17.24 6.54 20.24
C MET A 1 16.04 5.74 19.78
N GLU A 2 15.20 6.31 18.89
CA GLU A 2 14.24 5.67 17.98
C GLU A 2 13.23 6.74 17.48
N GLU A 3 13.71 7.60 16.55
CA GLU A 3 13.02 8.80 16.05
C GLU A 3 12.42 8.64 14.63
N ILE A 4 11.78 7.52 14.27
CA ILE A 4 11.44 7.29 12.84
C ILE A 4 9.99 6.87 12.51
N ILE A 5 9.00 7.15 13.38
CA ILE A 5 7.60 6.79 13.06
C ILE A 5 6.59 7.92 13.32
N ALA A 6 7.04 9.15 13.54
CA ALA A 6 6.16 10.26 13.91
C ALA A 6 6.31 11.47 12.97
N LYS A 7 6.06 11.30 11.66
CA LYS A 7 5.81 12.46 10.76
C LYS A 7 5.18 12.13 9.39
N PHE A 8 4.41 11.05 9.27
CA PHE A 8 3.48 10.93 8.13
C PHE A 8 2.24 11.78 8.41
N ASN A 9 2.43 13.07 8.13
CA ASN A 9 1.47 14.19 8.07
C ASN A 9 0.00 13.81 8.31
N ASP A 10 -0.53 14.31 9.42
CA ASP A 10 -1.91 14.17 9.96
C ASP A 10 -3.03 14.70 9.03
N ASN A 11 -2.67 15.18 7.82
CA ASN A 11 -3.61 15.83 6.89
C ASN A 11 -4.06 14.96 5.71
N PHE A 12 -3.61 13.70 5.62
CA PHE A 12 -4.09 12.78 4.60
C PHE A 12 -5.08 11.81 5.24
N ASN A 13 -6.27 11.71 4.64
CA ASN A 13 -7.33 10.74 4.98
C ASN A 13 -6.85 9.31 4.61
N SER A 14 -5.76 8.92 5.25
CA SER A 14 -4.92 7.78 4.96
C SER A 14 -5.55 6.58 5.63
N GLN A 15 -6.50 5.97 4.92
CA GLN A 15 -7.19 4.81 5.42
C GLN A 15 -6.18 3.69 5.68
N THR A 16 -6.14 3.26 6.93
CA THR A 16 -5.39 2.09 7.37
C THR A 16 -6.31 0.89 7.36
N PHE A 17 -5.82 -0.23 6.84
CA PHE A 17 -6.57 -1.48 6.78
C PHE A 17 -5.66 -2.68 6.99
N ARG A 18 -6.28 -3.84 7.23
CA ARG A 18 -5.57 -5.11 7.37
C ARG A 18 -5.80 -5.96 6.13
N VAL A 19 -4.74 -6.65 5.70
CA VAL A 19 -4.76 -7.66 4.63
C VAL A 19 -4.13 -8.92 5.18
N THR A 20 -4.83 -10.04 5.10
CA THR A 20 -4.30 -11.35 5.49
C THR A 20 -3.72 -12.03 4.25
N TYR A 21 -2.42 -12.34 4.27
CA TYR A 21 -1.73 -13.03 3.17
C TYR A 21 -0.84 -14.14 3.73
N LYS A 22 -0.92 -15.35 3.14
CA LYS A 22 -0.17 -16.55 3.59
C LYS A 22 -0.25 -16.77 5.12
N SER A 23 -1.47 -16.69 5.67
CA SER A 23 -1.75 -16.84 7.11
C SER A 23 -1.05 -15.82 8.03
N ARG A 24 -0.64 -14.67 7.48
CA ARG A 24 -0.12 -13.53 8.24
C ARG A 24 -0.97 -12.31 7.97
N ASP A 25 -1.31 -11.59 9.03
CA ASP A 25 -1.98 -10.31 8.93
C ASP A 25 -0.96 -9.19 8.77
N PHE A 26 -1.19 -8.33 7.79
CA PHE A 26 -0.36 -7.17 7.52
C PHE A 26 -1.21 -5.91 7.64
N GLN A 27 -0.70 -4.92 8.36
CA GLN A 27 -1.31 -3.60 8.36
C GLN A 27 -0.83 -2.80 7.14
N VAL A 28 -1.77 -2.30 6.35
CA VAL A 28 -1.50 -1.47 5.17
C VAL A 28 -2.08 -0.09 5.39
N LYS A 29 -1.28 0.95 5.18
CA LYS A 29 -1.73 2.36 5.16
C LYS A 29 -1.30 3.01 3.86
N ILE A 30 -2.24 3.64 3.17
CA ILE A 30 -1.93 4.35 1.92
C ILE A 30 -1.30 5.69 2.28
N LEU A 31 -0.11 5.97 1.73
CA LEU A 31 0.62 7.21 1.98
C LEU A 31 0.35 8.27 0.89
N LYS A 32 -0.35 7.89 -0.18
CA LYS A 32 -0.66 8.76 -1.32
C LYS A 32 -2.00 9.50 -1.13
N LYS A 33 -2.01 10.80 -1.45
CA LYS A 33 -3.19 11.69 -1.38
C LYS A 33 -4.34 11.24 -2.27
N GLU A 34 -4.04 10.70 -3.45
CA GLU A 34 -5.04 10.34 -4.45
C GLU A 34 -4.74 8.99 -5.07
N VAL A 35 -5.65 8.05 -4.85
CA VAL A 35 -5.68 6.76 -5.54
C VAL A 35 -6.69 6.87 -6.67
N ARG A 36 -6.21 7.00 -7.90
CA ARG A 36 -7.03 7.03 -9.12
C ARG A 36 -6.74 5.80 -9.97
N ARG A 37 -7.64 5.43 -10.87
CA ARG A 37 -7.46 4.27 -11.76
C ARG A 37 -6.21 4.37 -12.67
N GLU A 38 -5.80 5.60 -12.98
CA GLU A 38 -4.65 5.90 -13.84
C GLU A 38 -3.30 5.85 -13.11
N VAL A 39 -3.29 5.67 -11.79
CA VAL A 39 -2.03 5.64 -11.04
C VAL A 39 -1.22 4.40 -11.42
N THR A 40 0.04 4.63 -11.77
CA THR A 40 1.02 3.58 -12.09
C THR A 40 1.93 3.26 -10.91
N GLU A 41 1.89 4.06 -9.86
CA GLU A 41 2.69 3.88 -8.65
C GLU A 41 1.98 4.40 -7.41
N ILE A 42 2.14 3.70 -6.28
CA ILE A 42 1.54 4.05 -5.00
C ILE A 42 2.51 3.70 -3.88
N GLU A 43 2.72 4.63 -2.96
CA GLU A 43 3.46 4.37 -1.73
C GLU A 43 2.48 3.95 -0.63
N ILE A 44 2.81 2.83 0.00
CA ILE A 44 2.06 2.25 1.10
C ILE A 44 2.99 1.98 2.28
N LEU A 45 2.47 2.07 3.48
CA LEU A 45 3.11 1.60 4.68
C LEU A 45 2.59 0.18 4.94
N LEU A 46 3.47 -0.80 4.85
CA LEU A 46 3.20 -2.20 5.12
C LEU A 46 3.86 -2.58 6.45
N ASP A 47 3.08 -2.77 7.50
CA ASP A 47 3.54 -3.15 8.84
C ASP A 47 4.62 -2.21 9.41
N GLY A 48 4.50 -0.91 9.10
CA GLY A 48 5.48 0.12 9.48
C GLY A 48 6.64 0.28 8.50
N ILE A 49 6.76 -0.57 7.48
CA ILE A 49 7.77 -0.47 6.42
C ILE A 49 7.18 0.26 5.21
N ILE A 50 7.84 1.31 4.74
CA ILE A 50 7.44 1.99 3.51
C ILE A 50 7.76 1.08 2.33
N GLN A 51 6.74 0.77 1.53
CA GLN A 51 6.82 -0.04 0.34
C GLN A 51 6.19 0.71 -0.83
N LYS A 52 6.84 0.66 -1.99
CA LYS A 52 6.30 1.24 -3.22
C LYS A 52 5.66 0.14 -4.05
N LEU A 53 4.38 0.26 -4.35
CA LEU A 53 3.67 -0.54 -5.34
C LEU A 53 3.84 0.13 -6.70
N VAL A 54 4.23 -0.65 -7.71
CA VAL A 54 4.40 -0.20 -9.09
C VAL A 54 3.55 -1.11 -9.99
N LYS A 55 2.78 -0.51 -10.89
CA LYS A 55 2.00 -1.22 -11.89
C LYS A 55 2.89 -1.50 -13.10
N ASN A 56 3.19 -2.77 -13.34
CA ASN A 56 3.96 -3.22 -14.48
C ASN A 56 3.15 -4.25 -15.28
N ASN A 57 2.97 -4.04 -16.58
CA ASN A 57 2.20 -4.95 -17.45
C ASN A 57 0.82 -5.35 -16.88
N ASN A 58 0.08 -4.37 -16.35
CA ASN A 58 -1.24 -4.56 -15.72
C ASN A 58 -1.25 -5.41 -14.44
N LYS A 59 -0.09 -5.72 -13.87
CA LYS A 59 0.05 -6.35 -12.55
C LYS A 59 0.70 -5.36 -11.57
N TRP A 60 0.27 -5.40 -10.32
CA TRP A 60 0.92 -4.64 -9.26
C TRP A 60 2.02 -5.46 -8.63
N THR A 61 3.19 -4.85 -8.47
CA THR A 61 4.36 -5.48 -7.86
C THR A 61 4.98 -4.50 -6.85
N PHE A 62 5.67 -5.02 -5.85
CA PHE A 62 6.49 -4.16 -4.99
C PHE A 62 7.75 -3.73 -5.76
N GLY A 63 8.19 -2.49 -5.56
CA GLY A 63 9.40 -1.96 -6.19
C GLY A 63 10.68 -2.68 -5.75
N HIS A 64 10.66 -3.27 -4.55
CA HIS A 64 11.78 -4.04 -3.97
C HIS A 64 11.40 -5.45 -3.52
N GLY A 65 10.15 -5.89 -3.71
CA GLY A 65 9.62 -7.14 -3.15
C GLY A 65 9.34 -8.21 -4.21
N GLN A 66 9.50 -9.48 -3.81
CA GLN A 66 9.39 -10.65 -4.71
C GLN A 66 7.97 -11.26 -4.79
N ASP A 67 6.97 -10.74 -4.05
CA ASP A 67 5.60 -11.28 -4.05
C ASP A 67 4.64 -10.38 -4.86
N PRO A 68 4.54 -10.55 -6.19
CA PRO A 68 3.57 -9.84 -7.03
C PRO A 68 2.12 -10.20 -6.67
N GLU A 69 1.88 -11.41 -6.19
CA GLU A 69 0.55 -11.85 -5.75
C GLU A 69 0.07 -11.01 -4.55
N PHE A 70 0.95 -10.77 -3.59
CA PHE A 70 0.62 -9.96 -2.42
C PHE A 70 0.39 -8.50 -2.78
N ALA A 71 1.24 -7.94 -3.64
CA ALA A 71 1.06 -6.58 -4.16
C ALA A 71 -0.30 -6.42 -4.87
N ASN A 72 -0.69 -7.42 -5.65
CA ASN A 72 -1.97 -7.42 -6.34
C ASN A 72 -3.16 -7.55 -5.37
N ASP A 73 -3.04 -8.37 -4.33
CA ASP A 73 -4.10 -8.52 -3.31
C ASP A 73 -4.31 -7.23 -2.51
N ILE A 74 -3.22 -6.56 -2.13
CA ILE A 74 -3.27 -5.23 -1.52
C ILE A 74 -3.96 -4.23 -2.45
N TRP A 75 -3.55 -4.17 -3.72
CA TRP A 75 -4.20 -3.29 -4.70
C TRP A 75 -5.70 -3.60 -4.83
N ARG A 76 -6.07 -4.88 -4.84
CA ARG A 76 -7.48 -5.29 -4.89
C ARG A 76 -8.26 -4.77 -3.70
N ALA A 77 -7.70 -4.87 -2.49
CA ALA A 77 -8.29 -4.32 -1.28
C ALA A 77 -8.39 -2.79 -1.31
N ILE A 78 -7.41 -2.09 -1.88
CA ILE A 78 -7.44 -0.64 -2.08
C ILE A 78 -8.56 -0.26 -3.05
N SER A 79 -8.62 -0.93 -4.22
CA SER A 79 -9.59 -0.69 -5.28
C SER A 79 -11.03 -0.85 -4.79
N LEU A 80 -11.29 -1.90 -4.00
CA LEU A 80 -12.60 -2.14 -3.41
C LEU A 80 -13.05 -1.03 -2.44
N ARG A 81 -12.11 -0.37 -1.74
CA ARG A 81 -12.43 0.71 -0.80
C ARG A 81 -12.62 2.06 -1.46
N TYR A 82 -11.72 2.41 -2.39
CA TYR A 82 -11.75 3.73 -3.01
C TYR A 82 -12.74 3.82 -4.17
N LYS A 83 -13.25 2.67 -4.68
CA LYS A 83 -14.29 2.58 -5.73
C LYS A 83 -14.11 3.62 -6.86
N PHE A 84 -12.90 3.68 -7.41
CA PHE A 84 -12.55 4.53 -8.55
C PHE A 84 -12.92 3.90 -9.90
#